data_AF-A0A9P5Q3X1-F1
#
_entry.id   AF-A0A9P5Q3X1-F1
#
_cell.length_a   1.000
_cell.length_b   1.000
_cell.length_c   1.000
_cell.angle_alpha   90.00
_cell.angle_beta   90.00
_cell.angle_gamma   90.00
#
_symmetry.space_group_name_H-M   'P 1'
#
loop_
_entity.id
_entity.type
_entity.pdbx_description
1 polymer ?
#
loop_
_entity_poly.entity_id
_entity_poly.type
_entity_poly.pdbx_seq_one_letter_code
_entity_poly.pdbx_strand_id
1 'polypeptide(L)' 'MFNISSNDPLRMFLTGPGGTGKTHVVKAVRELMKFFGLDHTIRFVAPTGTAAALIDGTTIHKGLGI' A
#
# COMPACT_ATOMS: atom_id res chain seq x y z
N MET A 1 -11.83 21.36 -9.76
CA MET A 1 -12.30 20.09 -10.35
C MET A 1 -11.08 19.37 -10.88
N PHE A 2 -10.71 18.21 -10.32
CA PHE A 2 -9.46 17.53 -10.68
C PHE A 2 -9.54 17.03 -12.13
N ASN A 3 -8.69 17.58 -13.00
CA ASN A 3 -8.54 17.12 -14.38
C ASN A 3 -7.66 15.87 -14.35
N ILE A 4 -8.28 14.68 -14.34
CA ILE A 4 -7.56 13.40 -14.26
C ILE A 4 -7.17 12.98 -15.68
N SER A 5 -5.88 13.03 -15.99
CA SER A 5 -5.32 12.49 -17.22
C SER A 5 -5.15 10.96 -17.10
N SER A 6 -5.11 10.24 -18.22
CA SER A 6 -4.90 8.78 -18.22
C SER A 6 -3.57 8.32 -17.62
N ASN A 7 -2.62 9.25 -17.42
CA ASN A 7 -1.31 8.99 -16.83
C ASN A 7 -1.18 9.49 -15.38
N ASP A 8 -2.24 9.99 -14.77
CA ASP A 8 -2.16 10.48 -13.39
C ASP A 8 -2.07 9.31 -12.40
N PRO A 9 -1.13 9.33 -11.44
CA PRO A 9 -1.01 8.26 -10.47
C PRO A 9 -2.24 8.20 -9.56
N LEU A 10 -2.68 6.99 -9.23
CA LEU A 10 -3.74 6.78 -8.24
C LEU A 10 -3.30 7.34 -6.88
N ARG A 11 -3.98 8.38 -6.41
CA ARG A 11 -3.84 8.92 -5.05
C ARG A 11 -5.08 8.55 -4.25
N MET A 12 -4.97 7.54 -3.39
CA MET A 12 -6.07 7.03 -2.60
C MET A 12 -5.83 7.23 -1.11
N PHE A 13 -6.81 7.78 -0.40
CA PHE A 13 -6.85 7.78 1.06
C PHE A 13 -7.95 6.81 1.53
N LEU A 14 -7.54 5.65 2.05
CA LEU A 14 -8.46 4.62 2.55
C LEU A 14 -8.59 4.73 4.07
N THR A 15 -9.74 5.21 4.55
CA THR A 15 -10.03 5.39 5.98
C THR A 15 -11.30 4.66 6.42
N GLY A 16 -11.54 4.59 7.73
CA GLY A 16 -12.71 3.96 8.35
C GLY A 16 -12.39 3.36 9.72
N PRO A 17 -13.40 2.98 10.51
CA PRO A 17 -13.23 2.39 11.85
C PRO A 17 -12.31 1.15 11.88
N GLY A 18 -11.85 0.77 13.07
CA GLY A 18 -11.12 -0.49 13.27
C GLY A 18 -11.95 -1.69 12.78
N GLY A 19 -11.30 -2.70 12.20
CA GLY A 19 -11.97 -3.92 11.75
C GLY A 19 -12.67 -3.86 10.38
N THR A 20 -12.67 -2.73 9.68
CA THR A 20 -13.32 -2.60 8.35
C THR A 20 -12.53 -3.16 7.16
N GLY A 21 -11.49 -3.96 7.40
CA GLY A 21 -10.77 -4.64 6.32
C GLY A 21 -9.76 -3.80 5.53
N LYS A 22 -9.38 -2.58 5.98
CA LYS A 22 -8.38 -1.75 5.28
C LYS A 22 -7.05 -2.49 5.02
N THR A 23 -6.55 -3.19 6.04
CA THR A 23 -5.34 -4.03 5.93
C THR A 23 -5.55 -5.18 4.93
N HIS A 24 -6.76 -5.72 4.84
CA HIS A 24 -7.10 -6.75 3.86
C HIS A 24 -7.05 -6.22 2.43
N VAL A 25 -7.55 -5.00 2.20
CA VAL A 25 -7.43 -4.32 0.89
C VAL A 25 -5.98 -4.14 0.48
N VAL A 26 -5.12 -3.70 1.40
CA VAL A 26 -3.66 -3.56 1.15
C VAL A 26 -3.04 -4.89 0.73
N LYS A 27 -3.40 -6.00 1.39
CA LYS A 27 -2.93 -7.35 1.03
C LYS A 27 -3.47 -7.82 -0.32
N ALA A 28 -4.73 -7.51 -0.64
CA ALA A 28 -5.33 -7.85 -1.93
C ALA A 28 -4.60 -7.15 -3.10
N VAL A 29 -4.18 -5.89 -2.92
CA VAL A 29 -3.35 -5.18 -3.91
C VAL A 29 -2.02 -5.90 -4.14
N ARG A 30 -1.37 -6.43 -3.09
CA ARG A 30 -0.16 -7.25 -3.26
C ARG A 30 -0.43 -8.47 -4.11
N GLU A 31 -1.44 -9.27 -3.74
CA GLU A 31 -1.74 -10.52 -4.45
C GLU A 31 -2.10 -10.24 -5.91
N LEU A 32 -2.77 -9.12 -6.19
CA LEU A 32 -3.03 -8.66 -7.56
C LEU A 32 -1.74 -8.37 -8.32
N MET A 33 -0.82 -7.60 -7.73
CA MET A 33 0.47 -7.31 -8.37
C MET A 33 1.28 -8.58 -8.62
N LYS A 34 1.29 -9.50 -7.65
CA LYS A 34 1.94 -10.81 -7.77
C LYS A 34 1.32 -11.67 -8.86
N PHE A 35 0.00 -11.67 -8.99
CA PHE A 35 -0.71 -12.38 -10.05
C PHE A 35 -0.26 -11.91 -11.45
N PHE A 36 0.04 -10.62 -11.60
CA PHE A 36 0.60 -10.05 -12.84
C PHE A 36 2.14 -10.15 -12.94
N GLY A 37 2.84 -10.70 -11.95
CA GLY A 37 4.30 -10.72 -11.90
C GLY A 37 4.96 -9.35 -11.70
N LEU A 38 4.18 -8.37 -11.20
CA LEU A 38 4.59 -6.97 -11.00
C LEU A 38 4.80 -6.62 -9.52
N ASP A 39 4.86 -7.61 -8.63
CA ASP A 39 5.05 -7.39 -7.19
C ASP A 39 6.39 -6.70 -6.86
N HIS A 40 7.38 -6.80 -7.74
CA HIS A 40 8.65 -6.06 -7.65
C HIS A 40 8.50 -4.53 -7.83
N THR A 41 7.37 -4.07 -8.39
CA THR A 41 7.11 -2.65 -8.67
C THR A 41 6.41 -1.92 -7.52
N ILE A 42 5.98 -2.64 -6.48
CA ILE A 42 5.24 -2.09 -5.34
C ILE A 42 6.01 -2.25 -4.03
N ARG A 43 5.99 -1.22 -3.19
CA ARG A 43 6.58 -1.25 -1.85
C ARG A 43 5.52 -0.91 -0.80
N PHE A 44 5.35 -1.81 0.17
CA PHE A 44 4.46 -1.61 1.31
C PHE A 44 5.23 -1.03 2.48
N VAL A 45 4.78 0.12 2.98
CA VAL A 45 5.39 0.81 4.11
C VAL A 45 4.37 1.18 5.18
N ALA A 46 4.80 1.20 6.44
CA ALA A 46 4.01 1.70 7.55
C ALA A 46 4.87 2.52 8.53
N PRO A 47 4.27 3.35 9.40
CA PRO A 47 5.04 4.18 10.33
C PRO A 47 5.78 3.39 11.42
N THR A 48 5.20 2.29 11.92
CA THR A 48 5.76 1.47 13.01
C THR A 48 6.07 0.04 12.58
N GLY A 49 7.00 -0.62 13.28
CA GLY A 49 7.42 -1.99 12.99
C GLY A 49 6.25 -2.99 13.03
N THR A 50 5.39 -2.91 14.05
CA THR A 50 4.21 -3.78 14.17
C THR A 50 3.22 -3.59 13.02
N ALA A 51 2.95 -2.34 12.62
CA ALA A 51 2.06 -2.06 11.50
C ALA A 51 2.65 -2.55 10.17
N ALA A 52 3.96 -2.40 9.98
CA ALA A 52 4.67 -2.91 8.81
C ALA A 52 4.58 -4.44 8.73
N ALA A 53 4.79 -5.14 9.87
CA ALA A 53 4.67 -6.60 9.93
C ALA A 53 3.26 -7.09 9.53
N LEU A 54 2.20 -6.38 9.93
CA LEU A 54 0.82 -6.75 9.58
C LEU A 54 0.52 -6.71 8.08
N ILE A 55 1.25 -5.87 7.33
CA ILE A 55 1.14 -5.75 5.87
C ILE A 55 2.33 -6.37 5.16
N ASP A 56 3.12 -7.24 5.80
CA ASP A 56 4.40 -7.80 5.31
C ASP A 56 5.29 -6.77 4.58
N GLY A 57 5.35 -5.57 5.14
CA GLY A 57 6.09 -4.43 4.61
C GLY A 57 7.30 -4.09 5.45
N THR A 58 7.81 -2.87 5.25
CA THR A 58 8.88 -2.28 6.06
C THR A 58 8.40 -1.00 6.73
N THR A 59 9.12 -0.53 7.74
CA THR A 59 8.89 0.83 8.23
C THR A 59 9.21 1.84 7.14
N ILE A 60 8.52 2.99 7.09
CA ILE A 60 8.81 4.05 6.11
C ILE A 60 10.29 4.46 6.10
N HIS A 61 10.90 4.58 7.28
CA HIS A 61 12.33 4.86 7.48
C HIS A 61 13.22 3.87 6.72
N LYS A 62 13.15 2.58 7.09
CA LYS A 62 13.87 1.50 6.40
C LYS A 62 13.54 1.38 4.91
N GLY A 63 12.27 1.53 4.55
CA GLY A 63 11.78 1.33 3.19
C GLY A 63 12.22 2.42 2.23
N LEU A 64 12.46 3.64 2.72
CA LEU A 64 12.90 4.77 1.91
C LEU A 64 14.36 5.18 2.18
N GLY A 65 15.00 4.62 3.21
CA GLY A 65 16.37 4.97 3.61
C GLY A 65 16.48 6.34 4.29
N ILE A 66 15.44 6.74 5.03
CA ILE A 66 15.34 8.03 5.74
C ILE A 66 15.18 7.85 7.25
#